data_AF-W7Y215-F1
#
_entry.id   AF-W7Y215-F1
#
_cell.length_a   1.000
_cell.length_b   1.000
_cell.length_c   1.000
_cell.angle_alpha   90.00
_cell.angle_beta   90.00
_cell.angle_gamma   90.00
#
_symmetry.space_group_name_H-M   'P 1'
#
loop_
_entity.id
_entity.type
_entity.pdbx_description
1 polymer ?
#
loop_
_entity_poly.entity_id
_entity_poly.type
_entity_poly.pdbx_seq_one_letter_code
_entity_poly.pdbx_strand_id
1 'polypeptide(L)'
;MTCTIVVFCSVSWSQVKKNDDFTSFHHPRILNSDTSRDSFLKSLESVEWKKEYIERKKKDMEKYLDRCENDPEWLVSRLQMNWKTKHTNVYLKGGNFSHSDGEAPVPTVRFSGTRDWATDYQKLRLEEVSPYYDDERGYYLKHKETGKKEWVHPSKVGHMIEGINRSILSIAQDAAFLYWLTGDKKYAELASPVFFTYTEGMYYRNPPEVLDDSNQRFISGLATFEVIHEQAVVYLALTYDYLYHYFVQENKSLDHAQAVFQKWGDQIIQFGIPDNNWNLFQARFLMYIALVLEGDDHYDNGKGQQYYLKYTFDESTPRQIAIKDALLVYDQQTGIWPESPSYSMHVNTTLLEILTLLDNVTNANELVNYPMIEKAALACFQYLFPSGNNVGFGDSGHGTIPFENFELLISNYHKYGSISKEKLLSSLLQPYIQNGQYKRKVDNLFQLNFYVDELEDSTAVRDLVYSGLMTPTFYAPNVSMFVQRMGKGDQATMVSTVGSYGNHAHTNGIAMELYANNYVLAPDMVGVEVTGALILRNIMQRCRLIIPWWWMVNLIIAICVAFILIVWIIITPCPENYILRLIRCHFVRFRL
;
A
#
# COMPACT_ATOMS: atom_id res chain seq x y z
N MET A 1 -24.06 35.60 -17.31
CA MET A 1 -23.78 34.99 -15.99
C MET A 1 -24.94 34.07 -15.65
N THR A 2 -24.87 32.82 -16.07
CA THR A 2 -25.85 31.79 -15.72
C THR A 2 -25.19 30.90 -14.67
N CYS A 3 -25.56 31.10 -13.41
CA CYS A 3 -25.21 30.20 -12.32
C CYS A 3 -25.94 28.88 -12.54
N THR A 4 -25.24 27.88 -13.05
CA THR A 4 -25.70 26.50 -12.95
C THR A 4 -25.47 26.05 -11.52
N ILE A 5 -26.55 26.02 -10.73
CA ILE A 5 -26.58 25.37 -9.43
C ILE A 5 -26.37 23.88 -9.68
N VAL A 6 -25.17 23.37 -9.36
CA VAL A 6 -24.92 21.94 -9.25
C VAL A 6 -25.64 21.48 -8.00
N VAL A 7 -26.81 20.88 -8.17
CA VAL A 7 -27.48 20.14 -7.11
C VAL A 7 -26.62 18.90 -6.85
N PHE A 8 -25.84 18.91 -5.78
CA PHE A 8 -25.35 17.67 -5.19
C PHE A 8 -26.58 16.89 -4.74
N CYS A 9 -27.02 15.92 -5.55
CA CYS A 9 -27.80 14.83 -5.01
C CYS A 9 -26.84 14.05 -4.12
N SER A 10 -26.81 14.39 -2.83
CA SER A 10 -26.32 13.47 -1.83
C SER A 10 -27.22 12.24 -1.92
N VAL A 11 -26.70 11.15 -2.46
CA VAL A 11 -27.30 9.84 -2.22
C VAL A 11 -27.12 9.60 -0.74
N SER A 12 -28.13 9.99 0.03
CA SER A 12 -28.16 9.66 1.46
C SER A 12 -28.10 8.13 1.59
N TRP A 13 -27.38 7.65 2.59
CA TRP A 13 -27.37 6.28 3.10
C TRP A 13 -28.76 5.62 3.28
N SER A 14 -29.85 6.37 3.12
CA SER A 14 -31.22 5.84 3.04
C SER A 14 -31.45 4.84 1.90
N GLN A 15 -30.58 4.77 0.88
CA GLN A 15 -30.68 3.72 -0.16
C GLN A 15 -30.04 2.38 0.27
N VAL A 16 -28.93 2.39 1.03
CA VAL A 16 -28.36 1.15 1.61
C VAL A 16 -29.33 0.57 2.65
N LYS A 17 -30.06 1.41 3.39
CA LYS A 17 -31.16 0.97 4.28
C LYS A 17 -32.36 0.32 3.57
N LYS A 18 -32.48 0.40 2.24
CA LYS A 18 -33.64 -0.12 1.50
C LYS A 18 -33.43 -1.50 0.86
N ASN A 19 -32.19 -2.00 0.82
CA ASN A 19 -31.93 -3.37 0.38
C ASN A 19 -31.86 -4.27 1.62
N ASP A 20 -32.97 -4.93 1.93
CA ASP A 20 -33.03 -5.98 2.97
C ASP A 20 -32.05 -7.15 2.67
N ASP A 21 -31.50 -7.22 1.45
CA ASP A 21 -30.44 -8.17 1.05
C ASP A 21 -29.05 -7.82 1.64
N PHE A 22 -28.80 -6.57 2.04
CA PHE A 22 -27.47 -6.10 2.48
C PHE A 22 -27.13 -6.49 3.93
N THR A 23 -28.12 -6.94 4.71
CA THR A 23 -28.02 -7.29 6.14
C THR A 23 -28.05 -8.79 6.41
N SER A 24 -27.93 -9.60 5.35
CA SER A 24 -28.12 -11.05 5.39
C SER A 24 -26.82 -11.79 5.75
N PHE A 25 -26.93 -12.92 6.46
CA PHE A 25 -25.86 -13.88 6.77
C PHE A 25 -25.32 -14.62 5.52
N HIS A 26 -25.27 -13.93 4.38
CA HIS A 26 -24.78 -14.44 3.11
C HIS A 26 -23.28 -14.18 3.01
N HIS A 27 -22.51 -15.25 3.20
CA HIS A 27 -21.05 -15.28 3.11
C HIS A 27 -20.63 -16.38 2.11
N PRO A 28 -19.56 -16.20 1.32
CA PRO A 28 -18.76 -14.99 1.23
C PRO A 28 -19.53 -13.85 0.54
N ARG A 29 -19.14 -12.60 0.83
CA ARG A 29 -19.70 -11.39 0.22
C ARG A 29 -18.68 -10.32 -0.12
N ILE A 30 -17.46 -10.39 0.42
CA ILE A 30 -16.49 -9.29 0.32
C ILE A 30 -15.96 -9.17 -1.12
N LEU A 31 -15.47 -10.26 -1.70
CA LEU A 31 -14.86 -10.27 -3.04
C LEU A 31 -15.73 -10.96 -4.10
N ASN A 32 -16.50 -11.96 -3.69
CA ASN A 32 -17.42 -12.74 -4.52
C ASN A 32 -18.50 -13.33 -3.61
N SER A 33 -19.35 -14.19 -4.18
CA SER A 33 -20.49 -14.79 -3.51
C SER A 33 -20.75 -16.20 -4.02
N ASP A 34 -21.47 -17.00 -3.24
CA ASP A 34 -21.92 -18.32 -3.69
C ASP A 34 -22.77 -18.25 -4.97
N THR A 35 -23.51 -17.15 -5.16
CA THR A 35 -24.30 -16.92 -6.38
C THR A 35 -23.44 -16.66 -7.63
N SER A 36 -22.22 -16.17 -7.47
CA SER A 36 -21.28 -15.91 -8.58
C SER A 36 -20.27 -17.04 -8.79
N ARG A 37 -20.31 -18.10 -7.99
CA ARG A 37 -19.34 -19.20 -8.05
C ARG A 37 -19.34 -19.93 -9.39
N ASP A 38 -20.50 -20.25 -9.95
CA ASP A 38 -20.59 -20.99 -11.22
C ASP A 38 -20.05 -20.17 -12.41
N SER A 39 -20.35 -18.87 -12.47
CA SER A 39 -19.79 -17.99 -13.50
C SER A 39 -18.28 -17.81 -13.32
N PHE A 40 -17.81 -17.71 -12.07
CA PHE A 40 -16.39 -17.68 -11.77
C PHE A 40 -15.68 -18.94 -12.26
N LEU A 41 -16.20 -20.14 -11.94
CA LEU A 41 -15.65 -21.42 -12.38
C LEU A 41 -15.60 -21.52 -13.91
N LYS A 42 -16.68 -21.08 -14.58
CA LYS A 42 -16.72 -21.04 -16.04
C LYS A 42 -15.65 -20.12 -16.64
N SER A 43 -15.38 -18.97 -16.01
CA SER A 43 -14.31 -18.06 -16.48
C SER A 43 -12.92 -18.70 -16.43
N LEU A 44 -12.68 -19.67 -15.54
CA LEU A 44 -11.41 -20.40 -15.48
C LEU A 44 -11.15 -21.28 -16.71
N GLU A 45 -12.18 -21.60 -17.49
CA GLU A 45 -12.05 -22.40 -18.72
C GLU A 45 -11.53 -21.56 -19.90
N SER A 46 -11.84 -20.26 -19.92
CA SER A 46 -11.53 -19.35 -21.03
C SER A 46 -10.46 -18.31 -20.72
N VAL A 47 -10.21 -17.99 -19.45
CA VAL A 47 -9.31 -16.90 -19.04
C VAL A 47 -8.01 -17.45 -18.46
N GLU A 48 -6.97 -17.50 -19.29
CA GLU A 48 -5.70 -18.17 -18.95
C GLU A 48 -5.04 -17.58 -17.70
N TRP A 49 -5.00 -16.26 -17.54
CA TRP A 49 -4.36 -15.64 -16.37
C TRP A 49 -5.07 -15.97 -15.05
N LYS A 50 -6.40 -16.17 -15.06
CA LYS A 50 -7.16 -16.62 -13.88
C LYS A 50 -6.76 -18.06 -13.54
N LYS A 51 -6.77 -18.93 -14.54
CA LYS A 51 -6.37 -20.33 -14.40
C LYS A 51 -4.95 -20.46 -13.87
N GLU A 52 -3.98 -19.76 -14.46
CA GLU A 52 -2.59 -19.74 -14.01
C GLU A 52 -2.45 -19.28 -12.55
N TYR A 53 -3.22 -18.28 -12.12
CA TYR A 53 -3.23 -17.81 -10.73
C TYR A 53 -3.76 -18.90 -9.78
N ILE A 54 -4.89 -19.53 -10.10
CA ILE A 54 -5.49 -20.59 -9.28
C ILE A 54 -4.56 -21.80 -9.17
N GLU A 55 -4.00 -22.27 -10.29
CA GLU A 55 -3.10 -23.43 -10.28
C GLU A 55 -1.81 -23.13 -9.52
N ARG A 56 -1.29 -21.91 -9.61
CA ARG A 56 -0.18 -21.47 -8.75
C ARG A 56 -0.57 -21.53 -7.27
N LYS A 57 -1.75 -21.04 -6.88
CA LYS A 57 -2.21 -21.08 -5.48
C LYS A 57 -2.38 -22.51 -4.96
N LYS A 58 -2.96 -23.42 -5.75
CA LYS A 58 -3.05 -24.85 -5.41
C LYS A 58 -1.66 -25.44 -5.18
N LYS A 59 -0.74 -25.23 -6.11
CA LYS A 59 0.65 -25.71 -6.00
C LYS A 59 1.39 -25.13 -4.80
N ASP A 60 1.25 -23.84 -4.54
CA ASP A 60 1.86 -23.18 -3.39
C ASP A 60 1.30 -23.72 -2.06
N MET A 61 0.06 -24.24 -2.07
CA MET A 61 -0.61 -24.84 -0.91
C MET A 61 -0.16 -26.27 -0.61
N GLU A 62 0.18 -27.07 -1.64
CA GLU A 62 0.60 -28.48 -1.50
C GLU A 62 1.67 -28.66 -0.42
N LYS A 63 2.72 -27.83 -0.44
CA LYS A 63 3.81 -27.91 0.54
C LYS A 63 3.37 -27.71 1.99
N TYR A 64 2.28 -26.97 2.24
CA TYR A 64 1.77 -26.74 3.58
C TYR A 64 0.78 -27.83 3.99
N LEU A 65 -0.02 -28.33 3.05
CA LEU A 65 -0.86 -29.51 3.25
C LEU A 65 0.00 -30.72 3.62
N ASP A 66 1.07 -31.01 2.87
CA ASP A 66 1.99 -32.12 3.15
C ASP A 66 2.64 -32.01 4.54
N ARG A 67 2.96 -30.78 4.96
CA ARG A 67 3.52 -30.54 6.29
C ARG A 67 2.48 -30.76 7.38
N CYS A 68 1.26 -30.23 7.19
CA CYS A 68 0.17 -30.36 8.14
C CYS A 68 -0.41 -31.78 8.21
N GLU A 69 -0.25 -32.59 7.16
CA GLU A 69 -0.60 -34.02 7.21
C GLU A 69 0.29 -34.78 8.20
N ASN A 70 1.58 -34.43 8.28
CA ASN A 70 2.53 -35.06 9.20
C ASN A 70 2.55 -34.41 10.60
N ASP A 71 2.26 -33.12 10.66
CA ASP A 71 2.24 -32.29 11.87
C ASP A 71 1.07 -31.28 11.76
N PRO A 72 -0.15 -31.64 12.22
CA PRO A 72 -1.34 -30.79 12.08
C PRO A 72 -1.19 -29.38 12.65
N GLU A 73 -0.26 -29.20 13.59
CA GLU A 73 0.01 -27.91 14.23
C GLU A 73 1.17 -27.15 13.56
N TRP A 74 1.73 -27.65 12.46
CA TRP A 74 2.93 -27.10 11.84
C TRP A 74 2.78 -25.61 11.52
N LEU A 75 1.65 -25.22 10.93
CA LEU A 75 1.41 -23.83 10.55
C LEU A 75 1.05 -22.96 11.77
N VAL A 76 0.17 -23.47 12.65
CA VAL A 76 -0.30 -22.78 13.86
C VAL A 76 0.85 -22.48 14.82
N SER A 77 1.68 -23.48 15.12
CA SER A 77 2.81 -23.37 16.04
C SER A 77 3.84 -22.30 15.64
N ARG A 78 3.81 -21.82 14.38
CA ARG A 78 4.74 -20.80 13.87
C ARG A 78 4.18 -19.39 13.93
N LEU A 79 2.91 -19.22 14.32
CA LEU A 79 2.40 -17.90 14.67
C LEU A 79 3.27 -17.28 15.77
N GLN A 80 3.54 -15.99 15.64
CA GLN A 80 4.25 -15.20 16.63
C GLN A 80 3.26 -14.84 17.74
N MET A 81 3.14 -15.76 18.69
CA MET A 81 2.26 -15.66 19.87
C MET A 81 3.10 -15.70 21.14
N ASN A 82 2.53 -15.20 22.22
CA ASN A 82 2.98 -15.41 23.59
C ASN A 82 2.55 -16.80 24.07
N TRP A 83 3.11 -17.86 23.46
CA TRP A 83 2.72 -19.25 23.65
C TRP A 83 2.78 -19.74 25.11
N LYS A 84 3.85 -19.38 25.81
CA LYS A 84 4.10 -19.76 27.20
C LYS A 84 3.67 -18.67 28.17
N THR A 85 4.00 -17.42 27.84
CA THR A 85 3.83 -16.25 28.69
C THR A 85 2.40 -15.74 28.74
N LYS A 86 1.63 -15.93 27.66
CA LYS A 86 0.21 -15.53 27.54
C LYS A 86 -0.09 -14.08 27.96
N HIS A 87 0.86 -13.17 27.72
CA HIS A 87 0.74 -11.77 28.15
C HIS A 87 -0.48 -11.06 27.55
N THR A 88 -1.29 -10.39 28.38
CA THR A 88 -2.46 -9.62 27.93
C THR A 88 -2.12 -8.18 27.57
N ASN A 89 -1.09 -7.60 28.19
CA ASN A 89 -0.73 -6.20 28.01
C ASN A 89 0.52 -6.03 27.16
N VAL A 90 0.58 -4.93 26.42
CA VAL A 90 1.72 -4.55 25.57
C VAL A 90 2.09 -3.12 25.90
N TYR A 91 3.38 -2.88 26.12
CA TYR A 91 3.90 -1.57 26.45
C TYR A 91 4.92 -1.09 25.42
N LEU A 92 4.73 0.14 24.96
CA LEU A 92 5.59 0.81 23.98
C LEU A 92 6.32 1.98 24.64
N LYS A 93 7.50 2.31 24.11
CA LYS A 93 8.27 3.50 24.50
C LYS A 93 8.88 4.13 23.27
N GLY A 94 8.40 5.32 22.90
CA GLY A 94 8.62 5.90 21.57
C GLY A 94 8.18 4.93 20.47
N GLY A 95 8.91 4.92 19.35
CA GLY A 95 8.66 3.97 18.27
C GLY A 95 9.14 2.54 18.53
N ASN A 96 9.32 2.09 19.78
CA ASN A 96 9.89 0.78 20.10
C ASN A 96 9.04 -0.02 21.08
N PHE A 97 9.04 -1.34 20.91
CA PHE A 97 8.45 -2.27 21.88
C PHE A 97 9.28 -2.21 23.16
N SER A 98 8.62 -2.04 24.31
CA SER A 98 9.28 -2.05 25.60
C SER A 98 9.23 -3.44 26.22
N HIS A 99 8.03 -3.90 26.56
CA HIS A 99 7.77 -5.18 27.19
C HIS A 99 6.28 -5.52 27.11
N SER A 100 5.90 -6.66 27.68
CA SER A 100 4.54 -7.16 27.77
C SER A 100 4.40 -7.95 29.07
N ASP A 101 3.22 -7.94 29.67
CA ASP A 101 2.93 -8.67 30.91
C ASP A 101 1.46 -9.11 31.00
N GLY A 102 1.03 -9.52 32.19
CA GLY A 102 -0.32 -10.05 32.45
C GLY A 102 -0.45 -11.51 32.03
N GLU A 103 -1.66 -12.04 32.12
CA GLU A 103 -1.92 -13.45 31.83
C GLU A 103 -3.33 -13.64 31.25
N ALA A 104 -3.39 -14.30 30.10
CA ALA A 104 -4.61 -14.69 29.39
C ALA A 104 -4.85 -16.20 29.55
N PRO A 105 -6.09 -16.68 29.37
CA PRO A 105 -6.36 -18.12 29.35
C PRO A 105 -5.67 -18.82 28.16
N VAL A 106 -5.43 -18.11 27.06
CA VAL A 106 -4.83 -18.61 25.81
C VAL A 106 -3.60 -17.79 25.39
N PRO A 107 -2.70 -18.32 24.56
CA PRO A 107 -1.65 -17.54 23.92
C PRO A 107 -2.21 -16.31 23.20
N THR A 108 -1.61 -15.14 23.46
CA THR A 108 -1.97 -13.88 22.80
C THR A 108 -1.01 -13.53 21.68
N VAL A 109 -1.44 -12.70 20.73
CA VAL A 109 -0.57 -12.29 19.60
C VAL A 109 0.56 -11.38 20.07
N ARG A 110 1.81 -11.66 19.66
CA ARG A 110 2.95 -10.76 19.90
C ARG A 110 2.81 -9.48 19.09
N PHE A 111 3.06 -8.34 19.72
CA PHE A 111 3.05 -7.05 19.06
C PHE A 111 4.30 -6.85 18.19
N SER A 112 4.20 -5.95 17.21
CA SER A 112 5.33 -5.52 16.36
C SER A 112 6.55 -5.09 17.20
N GLY A 113 7.74 -5.16 16.60
CA GLY A 113 8.99 -4.84 17.28
C GLY A 113 9.24 -3.34 17.41
N THR A 114 9.18 -2.62 16.30
CA THR A 114 9.45 -1.19 16.25
C THR A 114 8.70 -0.57 15.08
N ARG A 115 8.49 0.75 15.14
CA ARG A 115 7.96 1.55 14.04
C ARG A 115 8.84 1.44 12.81
N ASP A 116 10.17 1.39 13.00
CA ASP A 116 11.13 1.41 11.90
C ASP A 116 11.17 0.07 11.14
N TRP A 117 11.20 0.15 9.82
CA TRP A 117 11.32 -1.03 8.95
C TRP A 117 12.73 -1.64 8.97
N ALA A 118 13.74 -0.81 9.26
CA ALA A 118 15.13 -1.19 9.23
C ALA A 118 15.47 -2.15 10.38
N THR A 119 16.19 -3.22 10.04
CA THR A 119 16.74 -4.15 11.03
C THR A 119 18.06 -4.72 10.53
N ASP A 120 19.01 -4.91 11.44
CA ASP A 120 20.30 -5.55 11.16
C ASP A 120 20.20 -7.08 11.11
N TYR A 121 19.02 -7.65 11.36
CA TYR A 121 18.82 -9.09 11.51
C TYR A 121 18.07 -9.73 10.35
N GLN A 122 18.50 -10.93 9.98
CA GLN A 122 17.91 -11.69 8.88
C GLN A 122 16.47 -12.11 9.21
N LYS A 123 15.54 -11.82 8.30
CA LYS A 123 14.16 -12.32 8.37
C LYS A 123 14.14 -13.86 8.28
N LEU A 124 13.42 -14.49 9.19
CA LEU A 124 13.22 -15.94 9.19
C LEU A 124 12.24 -16.35 8.10
N ARG A 125 12.54 -17.46 7.41
CA ARG A 125 11.52 -18.18 6.61
C ARG A 125 10.63 -18.98 7.55
N LEU A 126 9.40 -19.30 7.13
CA LEU A 126 8.45 -20.03 7.98
C LEU A 126 9.01 -21.38 8.46
N GLU A 127 9.76 -22.08 7.62
CA GLU A 127 10.41 -23.34 7.97
C GLU A 127 11.50 -23.19 9.04
N GLU A 128 12.06 -22.00 9.20
CA GLU A 128 13.10 -21.67 10.17
C GLU A 128 12.54 -21.13 11.49
N VAL A 129 11.25 -20.77 11.51
CA VAL A 129 10.54 -20.38 12.73
C VAL A 129 10.39 -21.62 13.60
N SER A 130 10.88 -21.53 14.84
CA SER A 130 10.72 -22.61 15.82
C SER A 130 9.25 -22.72 16.24
N PRO A 131 8.70 -23.94 16.37
CA PRO A 131 7.33 -24.13 16.82
C PRO A 131 7.16 -23.64 18.27
N TYR A 132 6.02 -23.03 18.56
CA TYR A 132 5.64 -22.48 19.87
C TYR A 132 6.69 -21.54 20.47
N TYR A 133 7.34 -20.75 19.62
CA TYR A 133 8.45 -19.90 20.03
C TYR A 133 8.02 -18.82 21.03
N ASP A 134 8.41 -18.98 22.29
CA ASP A 134 8.19 -17.99 23.34
C ASP A 134 9.31 -17.99 24.40
N ASP A 135 10.38 -17.25 24.13
CA ASP A 135 11.54 -17.11 25.02
C ASP A 135 11.67 -15.67 25.55
N GLU A 136 11.86 -15.53 26.86
CA GLU A 136 11.99 -14.25 27.57
C GLU A 136 13.20 -13.42 27.11
N ARG A 137 14.22 -14.05 26.53
CA ARG A 137 15.41 -13.35 26.00
C ARG A 137 15.16 -12.66 24.66
N GLY A 138 13.98 -12.82 24.06
CA GLY A 138 13.61 -12.23 22.77
C GLY A 138 13.78 -13.21 21.61
N TYR A 139 14.46 -12.80 20.54
CA TYR A 139 14.65 -13.57 19.31
C TYR A 139 16.10 -14.02 19.12
N TYR A 140 16.34 -15.29 18.78
CA TYR A 140 17.68 -15.77 18.43
C TYR A 140 17.94 -15.67 16.92
N LEU A 141 18.45 -14.52 16.46
CA LEU A 141 18.54 -14.17 15.03
C LEU A 141 19.97 -14.03 14.55
N LYS A 142 20.15 -14.19 13.24
CA LYS A 142 21.43 -13.99 12.56
C LYS A 142 21.57 -12.52 12.14
N HIS A 143 22.65 -11.87 12.57
CA HIS A 143 22.99 -10.52 12.10
C HIS A 143 23.42 -10.57 10.62
N LYS A 144 22.91 -9.64 9.79
CA LYS A 144 23.11 -9.61 8.32
C LYS A 144 24.58 -9.43 7.94
N GLU A 145 25.28 -8.52 8.60
CA GLU A 145 26.69 -8.23 8.29
C GLU A 145 27.66 -9.24 8.88
N THR A 146 27.57 -9.54 10.18
CA THR A 146 28.53 -10.41 10.86
C THR A 146 28.27 -11.90 10.66
N GLY A 147 27.02 -12.26 10.28
CA GLY A 147 26.58 -13.64 10.12
C GLY A 147 26.48 -14.44 11.41
N LYS A 148 26.69 -13.83 12.59
CA LYS A 148 26.61 -14.49 13.90
C LYS A 148 25.16 -14.51 14.40
N LYS A 149 24.79 -15.58 15.13
CA LYS A 149 23.50 -15.66 15.82
C LYS A 149 23.63 -15.13 17.24
N GLU A 150 22.70 -14.29 17.65
CA GLU A 150 22.65 -13.70 18.98
C GLU A 150 21.21 -13.50 19.45
N TRP A 151 21.04 -13.27 20.76
CA TRP A 151 19.75 -12.94 21.35
C TRP A 151 19.45 -11.46 21.13
N VAL A 152 18.25 -11.19 20.64
CA VAL A 152 17.83 -9.89 20.14
C VAL A 152 16.52 -9.50 20.81
N HIS A 153 16.49 -8.33 21.44
CA HIS A 153 15.26 -7.78 21.99
C HIS A 153 14.24 -7.54 20.87
N PRO A 154 12.92 -7.77 21.08
CA PRO A 154 11.91 -7.58 20.05
C PRO A 154 11.96 -6.20 19.38
N SER A 155 12.35 -5.13 20.08
CA SER A 155 12.49 -3.79 19.49
C SER A 155 13.57 -3.62 18.41
N LYS A 156 14.37 -4.65 18.13
CA LYS A 156 15.42 -4.62 17.10
C LYS A 156 15.08 -5.43 15.85
N VAL A 157 13.91 -6.05 15.81
CA VAL A 157 13.53 -6.97 14.71
C VAL A 157 12.75 -6.28 13.60
N GLY A 158 12.52 -4.96 13.68
CA GLY A 158 11.68 -4.24 12.72
C GLY A 158 10.26 -4.82 12.70
N HIS A 159 9.71 -4.95 11.50
CA HIS A 159 8.37 -5.51 11.26
C HIS A 159 8.35 -7.04 11.10
N MET A 160 9.34 -7.75 11.65
CA MET A 160 9.48 -9.20 11.44
C MET A 160 8.32 -10.00 12.05
N ILE A 161 7.81 -9.57 13.21
CA ILE A 161 6.80 -10.30 14.00
C ILE A 161 5.48 -10.36 13.24
N GLU A 162 4.93 -9.19 12.93
CA GLU A 162 3.74 -9.03 12.10
C GLU A 162 3.99 -9.49 10.65
N GLY A 163 5.22 -9.43 10.15
CA GLY A 163 5.59 -9.95 8.83
C GLY A 163 5.46 -11.47 8.73
N ILE A 164 5.86 -12.20 9.78
CA ILE A 164 5.69 -13.66 9.86
C ILE A 164 4.20 -14.00 10.01
N ASN A 165 3.50 -13.31 10.93
CA ASN A 165 2.06 -13.51 11.12
C ASN A 165 1.26 -13.24 9.83
N ARG A 166 1.51 -12.12 9.14
CA ARG A 166 0.88 -11.83 7.82
C ARG A 166 1.14 -12.93 6.80
N SER A 167 2.33 -13.52 6.78
CA SER A 167 2.65 -14.62 5.86
C SER A 167 1.81 -15.86 6.15
N ILE A 168 1.60 -16.19 7.44
CA ILE A 168 0.77 -17.32 7.87
C ILE A 168 -0.72 -17.04 7.62
N LEU A 169 -1.19 -15.84 7.95
CA LEU A 169 -2.58 -15.42 7.71
C LEU A 169 -2.91 -15.39 6.21
N SER A 170 -1.97 -15.00 5.35
CA SER A 170 -2.16 -15.07 3.89
C SER A 170 -2.30 -16.51 3.39
N ILE A 171 -1.61 -17.48 4.00
CA ILE A 171 -1.77 -18.91 3.67
C ILE A 171 -3.17 -19.38 4.09
N ALA A 172 -3.64 -18.98 5.28
CA ALA A 172 -4.99 -19.31 5.74
C ALA A 172 -6.07 -18.69 4.82
N GLN A 173 -5.90 -17.45 4.38
CA GLN A 173 -6.78 -16.80 3.41
C GLN A 173 -6.81 -17.56 2.07
N ASP A 174 -5.65 -17.92 1.52
CA ASP A 174 -5.58 -18.65 0.26
C ASP A 174 -6.24 -20.02 0.38
N ALA A 175 -6.06 -20.72 1.51
CA ALA A 175 -6.72 -21.99 1.77
C ALA A 175 -8.24 -21.82 1.94
N ALA A 176 -8.70 -20.80 2.66
CA ALA A 176 -10.12 -20.48 2.78
C ALA A 176 -10.78 -20.23 1.42
N PHE A 177 -10.13 -19.46 0.55
CA PHE A 177 -10.57 -19.27 -0.83
C PHE A 177 -10.60 -20.57 -1.64
N LEU A 178 -9.57 -21.42 -1.52
CA LEU A 178 -9.54 -22.73 -2.21
C LEU A 178 -10.63 -23.68 -1.69
N TYR A 179 -10.98 -23.63 -0.41
CA TYR A 179 -12.14 -24.35 0.14
C TYR A 179 -13.43 -23.89 -0.54
N TRP A 180 -13.69 -22.58 -0.58
CA TRP A 180 -14.86 -22.04 -1.27
C TRP A 180 -14.91 -22.46 -2.75
N LEU A 181 -13.77 -22.38 -3.44
CA LEU A 181 -13.68 -22.72 -4.85
C LEU A 181 -13.94 -24.21 -5.12
N THR A 182 -13.36 -25.10 -4.32
CA THR A 182 -13.30 -26.55 -4.61
C THR A 182 -14.24 -27.41 -3.78
N GLY A 183 -14.65 -26.96 -2.60
CA GLY A 183 -15.34 -27.76 -1.59
C GLY A 183 -14.47 -28.78 -0.84
N ASP A 184 -13.16 -28.83 -1.10
CA ASP A 184 -12.25 -29.80 -0.47
C ASP A 184 -11.92 -29.38 0.97
N LYS A 185 -12.42 -30.15 1.94
CA LYS A 185 -12.33 -29.85 3.38
C LYS A 185 -10.90 -29.66 3.89
N LYS A 186 -9.90 -30.28 3.27
CA LYS A 186 -8.49 -30.16 3.72
C LYS A 186 -8.02 -28.70 3.77
N TYR A 187 -8.55 -27.84 2.90
CA TYR A 187 -8.21 -26.43 2.91
C TYR A 187 -8.83 -25.68 4.09
N ALA A 188 -10.09 -25.96 4.44
CA ALA A 188 -10.73 -25.40 5.61
C ALA A 188 -10.08 -25.91 6.92
N GLU A 189 -9.70 -27.19 6.96
CA GLU A 189 -9.00 -27.80 8.10
C GLU A 189 -7.61 -27.20 8.31
N LEU A 190 -6.92 -26.78 7.25
CA LEU A 190 -5.64 -26.06 7.35
C LEU A 190 -5.81 -24.61 7.83
N ALA A 191 -6.83 -23.90 7.34
CA ALA A 191 -7.05 -22.48 7.64
C ALA A 191 -7.69 -22.23 9.02
N SER A 192 -8.65 -23.06 9.42
CA SER A 192 -9.47 -22.85 10.62
C SER A 192 -8.65 -22.73 11.92
N PRO A 193 -7.68 -23.62 12.21
CA PRO A 193 -6.87 -23.52 13.43
C PRO A 193 -6.03 -22.23 13.49
N VAL A 194 -5.50 -21.78 12.35
CA VAL A 194 -4.74 -20.52 12.26
C VAL A 194 -5.63 -19.32 12.56
N PHE A 195 -6.81 -19.27 11.95
CA PHE A 195 -7.79 -18.22 12.15
C PHE A 195 -8.17 -18.09 13.63
N PHE A 196 -8.68 -19.16 14.22
CA PHE A 196 -9.14 -19.13 15.61
C PHE A 196 -8.00 -18.88 16.60
N THR A 197 -6.82 -19.47 16.42
CA THR A 197 -5.69 -19.21 17.33
C THR A 197 -5.32 -17.73 17.33
N TYR A 198 -5.29 -17.09 16.16
CA TYR A 198 -4.95 -15.67 16.06
C TYR A 198 -6.05 -14.78 16.64
N THR A 199 -7.32 -15.01 16.28
CA THR A 199 -8.44 -14.17 16.75
C THR A 199 -8.69 -14.32 18.24
N GLU A 200 -8.61 -15.54 18.80
CA GLU A 200 -8.70 -15.76 20.24
C GLU A 200 -7.56 -15.03 20.98
N GLY A 201 -6.34 -15.12 20.46
CA GLY A 201 -5.19 -14.43 21.05
C GLY A 201 -5.30 -12.90 20.98
N MET A 202 -5.94 -12.35 19.95
CA MET A 202 -6.24 -10.92 19.84
C MET A 202 -7.39 -10.48 20.75
N TYR A 203 -8.39 -11.34 20.96
CA TYR A 203 -9.54 -11.04 21.80
C TYR A 203 -9.11 -10.73 23.24
N TYR A 204 -8.28 -11.62 23.82
CA TYR A 204 -7.76 -11.48 25.17
C TYR A 204 -6.63 -10.45 25.32
N ARG A 205 -6.05 -9.95 24.23
CA ARG A 205 -5.00 -8.94 24.29
C ARG A 205 -5.60 -7.53 24.34
N ASN A 206 -5.06 -6.70 25.23
CA ASN A 206 -5.40 -5.29 25.31
C ASN A 206 -4.72 -4.48 24.18
N PRO A 207 -5.31 -3.35 23.75
CA PRO A 207 -4.60 -2.37 22.95
C PRO A 207 -3.27 -1.96 23.61
N PRO A 208 -2.25 -1.61 22.83
CA PRO A 208 -0.94 -1.25 23.38
C PRO A 208 -1.02 0.05 24.20
N GLU A 209 -0.29 0.08 25.31
CA GLU A 209 -0.11 1.28 26.13
C GLU A 209 1.25 1.92 25.83
N VAL A 210 1.28 3.24 25.69
CA VAL A 210 2.51 4.01 25.48
C VAL A 210 2.95 4.63 26.80
N LEU A 211 4.12 4.23 27.27
CA LEU A 211 4.67 4.55 28.60
C LEU A 211 5.26 5.97 28.72
N ASP A 212 5.48 6.64 27.59
CA ASP A 212 6.04 7.98 27.53
C ASP A 212 5.09 8.98 26.85
N ASP A 213 5.50 10.25 26.83
CA ASP A 213 4.74 11.35 26.24
C ASP A 213 4.94 11.45 24.71
N SER A 214 5.40 10.38 24.06
CA SER A 214 5.62 10.40 22.62
C SER A 214 4.31 10.39 21.84
N ASN A 215 4.34 10.94 20.62
CA ASN A 215 3.20 10.94 19.70
C ASN A 215 2.73 9.52 19.31
N GLN A 216 3.52 8.48 19.63
CA GLN A 216 3.16 7.08 19.41
C GLN A 216 1.81 6.72 20.05
N ARG A 217 1.46 7.35 21.18
CA ARG A 217 0.18 7.20 21.88
C ARG A 217 -1.03 7.43 20.99
N PHE A 218 -0.89 8.25 19.95
CA PHE A 218 -2.01 8.71 19.14
C PHE A 218 -2.12 8.01 17.78
N ILE A 219 -1.19 7.10 17.46
CA ILE A 219 -1.10 6.48 16.12
C ILE A 219 -1.01 4.96 16.16
N SER A 220 -1.00 4.37 17.36
CA SER A 220 -0.77 2.94 17.54
C SER A 220 -1.92 2.11 16.99
N GLY A 221 -1.59 1.15 16.13
CA GLY A 221 -2.50 0.09 15.75
C GLY A 221 -2.77 -0.86 16.91
N LEU A 222 -3.67 -1.80 16.69
CA LEU A 222 -3.92 -2.88 17.63
C LEU A 222 -2.78 -3.90 17.58
N ALA A 223 -2.30 -4.27 16.39
CA ALA A 223 -1.21 -5.25 16.18
C ALA A 223 0.10 -4.62 15.66
N THR A 224 0.06 -3.40 15.14
CA THR A 224 1.20 -2.68 14.56
C THR A 224 1.46 -1.35 15.26
N PHE A 225 2.68 -0.80 15.11
CA PHE A 225 3.00 0.55 15.62
C PHE A 225 2.15 1.65 14.97
N GLU A 226 1.65 1.44 13.76
CA GLU A 226 0.89 2.46 13.05
C GLU A 226 -0.40 1.84 12.52
N VAL A 227 -1.54 2.49 12.73
CA VAL A 227 -2.87 2.01 12.28
C VAL A 227 -2.93 1.74 10.77
N ILE A 228 -2.05 2.40 10.00
CA ILE A 228 -1.93 2.27 8.55
C ILE A 228 -1.35 0.91 8.10
N HIS A 229 -0.84 0.10 9.03
CA HIS A 229 -0.17 -1.17 8.76
C HIS A 229 -0.99 -2.42 9.17
N GLU A 230 -2.27 -2.25 9.49
CA GLU A 230 -3.18 -3.31 10.00
C GLU A 230 -3.65 -4.33 8.93
N GLN A 231 -2.76 -4.74 8.02
CA GLN A 231 -3.06 -5.67 6.92
C GLN A 231 -3.52 -7.05 7.39
N ALA A 232 -3.24 -7.45 8.64
CA ALA A 232 -3.77 -8.67 9.24
C ALA A 232 -5.31 -8.71 9.17
N VAL A 233 -5.97 -7.55 9.29
CA VAL A 233 -7.43 -7.40 9.18
C VAL A 233 -7.94 -7.95 7.86
N VAL A 234 -7.28 -7.65 6.74
CA VAL A 234 -7.72 -8.08 5.40
C VAL A 234 -7.67 -9.60 5.26
N TYR A 235 -6.58 -10.23 5.71
CA TYR A 235 -6.44 -11.69 5.66
C TYR A 235 -7.46 -12.40 6.53
N LEU A 236 -7.68 -11.90 7.75
CA LEU A 236 -8.64 -12.47 8.69
C LEU A 236 -10.08 -12.27 8.21
N ALA A 237 -10.43 -11.08 7.72
CA ALA A 237 -11.76 -10.79 7.20
C ALA A 237 -12.12 -11.72 6.05
N LEU A 238 -11.20 -11.92 5.10
CA LEU A 238 -11.43 -12.82 3.97
C LEU A 238 -11.42 -14.30 4.37
N THR A 239 -10.60 -14.70 5.34
CA THR A 239 -10.63 -16.06 5.90
C THR A 239 -11.98 -16.35 6.57
N TYR A 240 -12.48 -15.40 7.37
CA TYR A 240 -13.81 -15.48 7.98
C TYR A 240 -14.90 -15.58 6.92
N ASP A 241 -14.88 -14.68 5.93
CA ASP A 241 -15.91 -14.58 4.89
C ASP A 241 -16.02 -15.88 4.08
N TYR A 242 -14.90 -16.45 3.63
CA TYR A 242 -14.92 -17.71 2.86
C TYR A 242 -15.24 -18.95 3.70
N LEU A 243 -14.95 -18.95 5.01
CA LEU A 243 -15.17 -20.11 5.89
C LEU A 243 -16.39 -19.99 6.79
N TYR A 244 -17.16 -18.91 6.70
CA TYR A 244 -18.31 -18.66 7.57
C TYR A 244 -19.25 -19.87 7.68
N HIS A 245 -19.71 -20.40 6.55
CA HIS A 245 -20.60 -21.57 6.54
C HIS A 245 -19.95 -22.84 7.08
N TYR A 246 -18.64 -23.03 6.85
CA TYR A 246 -17.89 -24.13 7.45
C TYR A 246 -17.83 -24.01 8.98
N PHE A 247 -17.56 -22.81 9.51
CA PHE A 247 -17.53 -22.57 10.95
C PHE A 247 -18.88 -22.80 11.62
N VAL A 248 -19.98 -22.35 10.98
CA VAL A 248 -21.33 -22.59 11.46
C VAL A 248 -21.66 -24.09 11.49
N GLN A 249 -21.31 -24.83 10.43
CA GLN A 249 -21.51 -26.28 10.37
C GLN A 249 -20.73 -27.03 11.45
N GLU A 250 -19.51 -26.57 11.76
CA GLU A 250 -18.65 -27.13 12.81
C GLU A 250 -18.97 -26.59 14.22
N ASN A 251 -20.07 -25.84 14.40
CA ASN A 251 -20.50 -25.23 15.66
C ASN A 251 -19.40 -24.41 16.36
N LYS A 252 -18.58 -23.70 15.58
CA LYS A 252 -17.57 -22.79 16.12
C LYS A 252 -18.22 -21.43 16.43
N SER A 253 -18.03 -20.92 17.65
CA SER A 253 -18.44 -19.54 17.97
C SER A 253 -17.58 -18.55 17.21
N LEU A 254 -18.22 -17.49 16.71
CA LEU A 254 -17.60 -16.41 15.95
C LEU A 254 -17.50 -15.11 16.76
N ASP A 255 -18.06 -15.09 17.97
CA ASP A 255 -18.28 -13.88 18.76
C ASP A 255 -16.96 -13.16 19.09
N HIS A 256 -15.92 -13.92 19.47
CA HIS A 256 -14.61 -13.36 19.76
C HIS A 256 -13.95 -12.76 18.51
N ALA A 257 -14.07 -13.41 17.36
CA ALA A 257 -13.52 -12.90 16.10
C ALA A 257 -14.24 -11.60 15.68
N GLN A 258 -15.56 -11.56 15.78
CA GLN A 258 -16.37 -10.37 15.51
C GLN A 258 -16.02 -9.21 16.46
N ALA A 259 -15.91 -9.48 17.76
CA ALA A 259 -15.49 -8.50 18.76
C ALA A 259 -14.07 -7.95 18.48
N VAL A 260 -13.17 -8.80 17.97
CA VAL A 260 -11.82 -8.39 17.55
C VAL A 260 -11.85 -7.48 16.32
N PHE A 261 -12.69 -7.75 15.32
CA PHE A 261 -12.88 -6.84 14.18
C PHE A 261 -13.42 -5.48 14.64
N GLN A 262 -14.39 -5.46 15.56
CA GLN A 262 -14.88 -4.22 16.17
C GLN A 262 -13.78 -3.47 16.94
N LYS A 263 -12.97 -4.19 17.73
CA LYS A 263 -11.82 -3.64 18.48
C LYS A 263 -10.80 -3.00 17.53
N TRP A 264 -10.51 -3.61 16.38
CA TRP A 264 -9.67 -3.01 15.34
C TRP A 264 -10.28 -1.73 14.75
N GLY A 265 -11.57 -1.77 14.41
CA GLY A 265 -12.26 -0.63 13.82
C GLY A 265 -12.26 0.58 14.77
N ASP A 266 -12.54 0.33 16.05
CA ASP A 266 -12.48 1.34 17.11
C ASP A 266 -11.06 1.93 17.26
N GLN A 267 -10.02 1.07 17.25
CA GLN A 267 -8.63 1.50 17.32
C GLN A 267 -8.25 2.40 16.13
N ILE A 268 -8.66 2.04 14.91
CA ILE A 268 -8.39 2.82 13.70
C ILE A 268 -9.10 4.19 13.76
N ILE A 269 -10.37 4.23 14.14
CA ILE A 269 -11.13 5.48 14.26
C ILE A 269 -10.55 6.39 15.34
N GLN A 270 -10.07 5.81 16.45
CA GLN A 270 -9.54 6.56 17.58
C GLN A 270 -8.12 7.08 17.34
N PHE A 271 -7.26 6.33 16.65
CA PHE A 271 -5.83 6.61 16.52
C PHE A 271 -5.36 6.86 15.08
N GLY A 272 -6.29 6.99 14.14
CA GLY A 272 -6.00 7.32 12.75
C GLY A 272 -5.30 8.65 12.52
N ILE A 273 -4.75 8.86 11.32
CA ILE A 273 -4.21 10.16 10.89
C ILE A 273 -5.12 10.73 9.79
N PRO A 274 -5.76 11.90 10.01
CA PRO A 274 -6.86 12.39 9.17
C PRO A 274 -6.44 13.12 7.89
N ASP A 275 -5.22 13.65 7.82
CA ASP A 275 -4.85 14.78 6.95
C ASP A 275 -3.88 14.42 5.81
N ASN A 276 -3.65 13.13 5.56
CA ASN A 276 -2.80 12.64 4.47
C ASN A 276 -3.23 11.24 3.99
N ASN A 277 -2.41 10.59 3.16
CA ASN A 277 -2.63 9.24 2.62
C ASN A 277 -3.05 8.19 3.66
N TRP A 278 -2.61 8.33 4.92
CA TRP A 278 -3.01 7.46 6.02
C TRP A 278 -4.51 7.36 6.18
N ASN A 279 -5.22 8.48 6.04
CA ASN A 279 -6.67 8.52 6.22
C ASN A 279 -7.39 7.57 5.26
N LEU A 280 -6.87 7.39 4.04
CA LEU A 280 -7.45 6.52 3.02
C LEU A 280 -6.97 5.08 3.17
N PHE A 281 -5.70 4.87 3.52
CA PHE A 281 -5.17 3.53 3.74
C PHE A 281 -5.78 2.86 4.97
N GLN A 282 -6.06 3.62 6.01
CA GLN A 282 -6.76 3.13 7.21
C GLN A 282 -8.27 2.95 6.94
N ALA A 283 -8.90 3.82 6.13
CA ALA A 283 -10.29 3.66 5.68
C ALA A 283 -10.50 2.36 4.89
N ARG A 284 -9.48 1.90 4.14
CA ARG A 284 -9.51 0.58 3.49
C ARG A 284 -9.71 -0.55 4.51
N PHE A 285 -9.06 -0.50 5.67
CA PHE A 285 -9.26 -1.52 6.71
C PHE A 285 -10.66 -1.43 7.32
N LEU A 286 -11.18 -0.22 7.55
CA LEU A 286 -12.57 -0.01 7.98
C LEU A 286 -13.56 -0.59 6.98
N MET A 287 -13.28 -0.51 5.67
CA MET A 287 -14.11 -1.13 4.64
C MET A 287 -14.18 -2.65 4.81
N TYR A 288 -13.04 -3.34 4.96
CA TYR A 288 -13.04 -4.79 5.19
C TYR A 288 -13.72 -5.18 6.51
N ILE A 289 -13.53 -4.39 7.58
CA ILE A 289 -14.21 -4.61 8.86
C ILE A 289 -15.72 -4.47 8.71
N ALA A 290 -16.17 -3.45 7.99
CA ALA A 290 -17.59 -3.25 7.77
C ALA A 290 -18.21 -4.40 6.96
N LEU A 291 -17.53 -4.88 5.91
CA LEU A 291 -18.08 -5.94 5.06
C LEU A 291 -18.05 -7.33 5.70
N VAL A 292 -17.12 -7.59 6.64
CA VAL A 292 -17.08 -8.88 7.35
C VAL A 292 -18.12 -8.96 8.47
N LEU A 293 -18.42 -7.85 9.14
CA LEU A 293 -19.40 -7.79 10.24
C LEU A 293 -20.85 -7.82 9.71
N GLU A 294 -21.76 -8.30 10.55
CA GLU A 294 -23.20 -8.22 10.28
C GLU A 294 -23.75 -6.80 10.51
N GLY A 295 -25.07 -6.62 10.31
CA GLY A 295 -25.71 -5.33 10.55
C GLY A 295 -25.62 -4.87 12.02
N ASP A 296 -25.73 -3.56 12.27
CA ASP A 296 -25.66 -2.94 13.61
C ASP A 296 -26.61 -3.62 14.61
N ASP A 297 -27.82 -3.98 14.18
CA ASP A 297 -28.84 -4.63 15.00
C ASP A 297 -28.45 -6.05 15.45
N HIS A 298 -27.41 -6.65 14.86
CA HIS A 298 -26.84 -7.93 15.30
C HIS A 298 -26.01 -7.79 16.59
N TYR A 299 -25.52 -6.59 16.90
CA TYR A 299 -24.59 -6.36 18.01
C TYR A 299 -25.21 -5.45 19.07
N ASP A 300 -25.12 -5.84 20.35
CA ASP A 300 -25.66 -5.06 21.48
C ASP A 300 -25.10 -3.64 21.57
N ASN A 301 -23.86 -3.43 21.10
CA ASN A 301 -23.21 -2.12 21.08
C ASN A 301 -23.56 -1.26 19.85
N GLY A 302 -24.36 -1.79 18.92
CA GLY A 302 -24.75 -1.14 17.67
C GLY A 302 -23.58 -0.89 16.71
N LYS A 303 -22.45 -1.61 16.85
CA LYS A 303 -21.25 -1.42 16.03
C LYS A 303 -21.07 -2.53 15.00
N GLY A 304 -21.99 -2.59 14.03
CA GLY A 304 -21.90 -3.51 12.91
C GLY A 304 -21.38 -2.84 11.66
N GLN A 305 -21.77 -3.40 10.52
CA GLN A 305 -21.44 -2.91 9.18
C GLN A 305 -21.77 -1.42 8.99
N GLN A 306 -22.98 -0.98 9.36
CA GLN A 306 -23.45 0.38 9.12
C GLN A 306 -22.61 1.38 9.94
N TYR A 307 -22.25 1.04 11.17
CA TYR A 307 -21.39 1.87 12.02
C TYR A 307 -20.03 2.18 11.37
N TYR A 308 -19.32 1.16 10.87
CA TYR A 308 -17.99 1.36 10.28
C TYR A 308 -18.06 1.97 8.88
N LEU A 309 -19.09 1.69 8.07
CA LEU A 309 -19.33 2.40 6.81
C LEU A 309 -19.62 3.88 7.05
N LYS A 310 -20.38 4.22 8.11
CA LYS A 310 -20.66 5.61 8.48
C LYS A 310 -19.36 6.39 8.71
N TYR A 311 -18.42 5.88 9.49
CA TYR A 311 -17.12 6.54 9.72
C TYR A 311 -16.16 6.48 8.52
N THR A 312 -16.41 5.61 7.56
CA THR A 312 -15.64 5.54 6.32
C THR A 312 -16.12 6.59 5.30
N PHE A 313 -17.44 6.78 5.14
CA PHE A 313 -18.01 7.57 4.05
C PHE A 313 -18.71 8.86 4.48
N ASP A 314 -19.20 8.94 5.72
CA ASP A 314 -20.18 9.96 6.12
C ASP A 314 -19.86 10.81 7.34
N GLU A 315 -19.21 10.26 8.35
CA GLU A 315 -18.96 10.95 9.61
C GLU A 315 -17.46 11.06 9.85
N SER A 316 -16.98 12.30 9.81
CA SER A 316 -15.60 12.61 10.15
C SER A 316 -15.40 12.70 11.66
N THR A 317 -14.30 12.13 12.15
CA THR A 317 -13.77 12.31 13.51
C THR A 317 -12.48 13.11 13.44
N PRO A 318 -11.93 13.58 14.58
CA PRO A 318 -10.62 14.23 14.60
C PRO A 318 -9.45 13.36 14.09
N ARG A 319 -9.64 12.05 13.91
CA ARG A 319 -8.60 11.08 13.56
C ARG A 319 -8.94 10.20 12.33
N GLN A 320 -10.18 10.26 11.85
CA GLN A 320 -10.65 9.61 10.63
C GLN A 320 -11.60 10.56 9.89
N ILE A 321 -11.15 11.10 8.77
CA ILE A 321 -12.00 11.93 7.89
C ILE A 321 -12.76 11.01 6.94
N ALA A 322 -14.06 11.22 6.85
CA ALA A 322 -14.93 10.52 5.92
C ALA A 322 -14.53 10.80 4.47
N ILE A 323 -14.66 9.81 3.58
CA ILE A 323 -14.24 9.93 2.17
C ILE A 323 -14.87 11.15 1.50
N LYS A 324 -16.15 11.44 1.73
CA LYS A 324 -16.81 12.62 1.14
C LYS A 324 -16.13 13.95 1.49
N ASP A 325 -15.58 14.04 2.71
CA ASP A 325 -14.87 15.24 3.20
C ASP A 325 -13.41 15.22 2.74
N ALA A 326 -12.76 14.05 2.74
CA ALA A 326 -11.38 13.89 2.28
C ALA A 326 -11.22 14.28 0.80
N LEU A 327 -12.26 14.06 -0.03
CA LEU A 327 -12.26 14.47 -1.44
C LEU A 327 -12.25 15.99 -1.66
N LEU A 328 -12.58 16.79 -0.63
CA LEU A 328 -12.51 18.26 -0.71
C LEU A 328 -11.07 18.78 -0.75
N VAL A 329 -10.10 17.96 -0.30
CA VAL A 329 -8.67 18.29 -0.24
C VAL A 329 -7.99 18.17 -1.61
N TYR A 330 -8.59 17.43 -2.55
CA TYR A 330 -8.14 17.42 -3.94
C TYR A 330 -8.27 18.83 -4.55
N ASP A 331 -7.34 19.17 -5.43
CA ASP A 331 -7.54 20.35 -6.26
C ASP A 331 -8.73 20.11 -7.20
N GLN A 332 -9.80 20.86 -6.97
CA GLN A 332 -11.08 20.61 -7.62
C GLN A 332 -11.03 20.83 -9.14
N GLN A 333 -10.07 21.63 -9.63
CA GLN A 333 -9.90 21.91 -11.05
C GLN A 333 -9.09 20.82 -11.77
N THR A 334 -8.02 20.33 -11.15
CA THR A 334 -7.04 19.44 -11.77
C THR A 334 -7.20 17.97 -11.38
N GLY A 335 -7.82 17.69 -10.23
CA GLY A 335 -7.94 16.34 -9.67
C GLY A 335 -6.66 15.83 -8.99
N ILE A 336 -5.71 16.72 -8.67
CA ILE A 336 -4.46 16.34 -8.03
C ILE A 336 -4.63 16.24 -6.51
N TRP A 337 -4.16 15.15 -5.92
CA TRP A 337 -4.03 15.00 -4.46
C TRP A 337 -2.81 15.80 -3.96
N PRO A 338 -2.87 16.48 -2.80
CA PRO A 338 -1.78 17.34 -2.31
C PRO A 338 -0.61 16.58 -1.67
N GLU A 339 -0.14 15.53 -2.33
CA GLU A 339 1.12 14.83 -2.02
C GLU A 339 1.93 14.58 -3.30
N SER A 340 3.17 14.13 -3.12
CA SER A 340 4.04 13.73 -4.23
C SER A 340 3.40 12.67 -5.15
N PRO A 341 3.85 12.55 -6.42
CA PRO A 341 3.15 11.78 -7.44
C PRO A 341 2.87 10.33 -7.07
N SER A 342 3.83 9.62 -6.46
CA SER A 342 3.67 8.21 -6.07
C SER A 342 2.59 8.05 -5.00
N TYR A 343 2.57 8.95 -4.02
CA TYR A 343 1.56 8.96 -2.97
C TYR A 343 0.18 9.33 -3.51
N SER A 344 0.10 10.39 -4.33
CA SER A 344 -1.12 10.80 -5.04
C SER A 344 -1.74 9.65 -5.84
N MET A 345 -0.91 8.95 -6.63
CA MET A 345 -1.36 7.80 -7.42
C MET A 345 -1.81 6.62 -6.56
N HIS A 346 -1.15 6.34 -5.43
CA HIS A 346 -1.53 5.26 -4.51
C HIS A 346 -2.85 5.56 -3.79
N VAL A 347 -3.07 6.83 -3.39
CA VAL A 347 -4.35 7.27 -2.81
C VAL A 347 -5.49 7.05 -3.81
N ASN A 348 -5.29 7.39 -5.08
CA ASN A 348 -6.28 7.13 -6.13
C ASN A 348 -6.60 5.63 -6.25
N THR A 349 -5.59 4.75 -6.24
CA THR A 349 -5.80 3.30 -6.28
C THR A 349 -6.60 2.83 -5.07
N THR A 350 -6.25 3.30 -3.87
CA THR A 350 -6.94 2.88 -2.64
C THR A 350 -8.41 3.30 -2.63
N LEU A 351 -8.71 4.52 -3.11
CA LEU A 351 -10.09 4.99 -3.21
C LEU A 351 -10.91 4.15 -4.21
N LEU A 352 -10.30 3.77 -5.34
CA LEU A 352 -10.92 2.87 -6.31
C LEU A 352 -11.13 1.46 -5.72
N GLU A 353 -10.18 0.92 -4.95
CA GLU A 353 -10.33 -0.35 -4.24
C GLU A 353 -11.54 -0.31 -3.28
N ILE A 354 -11.63 0.74 -2.45
CA ILE A 354 -12.72 0.93 -1.49
C ILE A 354 -14.08 1.00 -2.20
N LEU A 355 -14.18 1.79 -3.26
CA LEU A 355 -15.43 1.91 -4.01
C LEU A 355 -15.79 0.65 -4.79
N THR A 356 -14.81 -0.10 -5.28
CA THR A 356 -15.05 -1.39 -5.92
C THR A 356 -15.63 -2.39 -4.92
N LEU A 357 -15.11 -2.43 -3.69
CA LEU A 357 -15.67 -3.26 -2.62
C LEU A 357 -17.09 -2.85 -2.25
N LEU A 358 -17.33 -1.54 -2.08
CA LEU A 358 -18.68 -1.04 -1.77
C LEU A 358 -19.66 -1.37 -2.90
N ASP A 359 -19.28 -1.09 -4.15
CA ASP A 359 -20.11 -1.36 -5.32
C ASP A 359 -20.38 -2.85 -5.55
N ASN A 360 -19.43 -3.72 -5.19
CA ASN A 360 -19.61 -5.17 -5.27
C ASN A 360 -20.80 -5.63 -4.42
N VAL A 361 -20.92 -5.07 -3.21
CA VAL A 361 -21.99 -5.44 -2.28
C VAL A 361 -23.28 -4.66 -2.52
N THR A 362 -23.22 -3.39 -2.92
CA THR A 362 -24.44 -2.56 -3.12
C THR A 362 -25.04 -2.70 -4.51
N ASN A 363 -24.22 -3.03 -5.53
CA ASN A 363 -24.60 -3.03 -6.94
C ASN A 363 -25.27 -1.73 -7.41
N ALA A 364 -24.83 -0.59 -6.85
CA ALA A 364 -25.49 0.71 -7.01
C ALA A 364 -24.71 1.72 -7.89
N ASN A 365 -23.64 1.30 -8.53
CA ASN A 365 -22.70 2.13 -9.28
C ASN A 365 -22.07 3.23 -8.43
N GLU A 366 -21.47 2.84 -7.31
CA GLU A 366 -21.01 3.78 -6.27
C GLU A 366 -20.02 4.84 -6.76
N LEU A 367 -19.26 4.53 -7.81
CA LEU A 367 -18.31 5.46 -8.42
C LEU A 367 -18.96 6.77 -8.87
N VAL A 368 -20.22 6.75 -9.34
CA VAL A 368 -20.90 7.96 -9.83
C VAL A 368 -21.16 8.99 -8.71
N ASN A 369 -21.19 8.54 -7.46
CA ASN A 369 -21.36 9.39 -6.29
C ASN A 369 -20.08 10.16 -5.94
N TYR A 370 -18.93 9.74 -6.49
CA TYR A 370 -17.61 10.31 -6.20
C TYR A 370 -16.81 10.63 -7.48
N PRO A 371 -17.30 11.54 -8.34
CA PRO A 371 -16.69 11.82 -9.65
C PRO A 371 -15.24 12.34 -9.57
N MET A 372 -14.83 12.87 -8.41
CA MET A 372 -13.44 13.28 -8.18
C MET A 372 -12.45 12.11 -8.31
N ILE A 373 -12.85 10.88 -7.95
CA ILE A 373 -11.97 9.72 -7.98
C ILE A 373 -11.63 9.31 -9.42
N GLU A 374 -12.64 9.27 -10.31
CA GLU A 374 -12.42 9.06 -11.74
C GLU A 374 -11.51 10.15 -12.33
N LYS A 375 -11.80 11.42 -11.98
CA LYS A 375 -10.99 12.56 -12.42
C LYS A 375 -9.54 12.46 -11.96
N ALA A 376 -9.30 12.10 -10.71
CA ALA A 376 -7.98 11.98 -10.12
C ALA A 376 -7.17 10.83 -10.76
N ALA A 377 -7.81 9.69 -11.03
CA ALA A 377 -7.19 8.58 -11.74
C ALA A 377 -6.73 8.97 -13.15
N LEU A 378 -7.50 9.79 -13.86
CA LEU A 378 -7.13 10.34 -15.17
C LEU A 378 -6.07 11.46 -15.06
N ALA A 379 -6.06 12.22 -13.96
CA ALA A 379 -5.07 13.26 -13.74
C ALA A 379 -3.63 12.70 -13.62
N CYS A 380 -3.45 11.41 -13.33
CA CYS A 380 -2.14 10.76 -13.24
C CYS A 380 -1.30 10.92 -14.53
N PHE A 381 -1.93 11.03 -15.70
CA PHE A 381 -1.23 11.29 -16.97
C PHE A 381 -0.46 12.62 -16.96
N GLN A 382 -0.88 13.59 -16.16
CA GLN A 382 -0.23 14.88 -16.05
C GLN A 382 1.12 14.82 -15.32
N TYR A 383 1.42 13.72 -14.62
CA TYR A 383 2.75 13.46 -14.07
C TYR A 383 3.72 12.90 -15.10
N LEU A 384 3.27 12.48 -16.28
CA LEU A 384 4.13 11.72 -17.19
C LEU A 384 5.08 12.61 -18.00
N PHE A 385 6.33 12.16 -18.08
CA PHE A 385 7.24 12.51 -19.15
C PHE A 385 6.76 11.91 -20.48
N PRO A 386 7.21 12.43 -21.64
CA PRO A 386 6.90 11.85 -22.94
C PRO A 386 7.32 10.37 -23.10
N SER A 387 8.25 9.86 -22.29
CA SER A 387 8.62 8.44 -22.23
C SER A 387 7.57 7.54 -21.58
N GLY A 388 6.58 8.12 -20.91
CA GLY A 388 5.57 7.40 -20.12
C GLY A 388 5.95 7.14 -18.67
N ASN A 389 7.15 7.55 -18.22
CA ASN A 389 7.51 7.51 -16.80
C ASN A 389 7.00 8.77 -16.07
N ASN A 390 6.58 8.67 -14.81
CA ASN A 390 6.18 9.83 -14.03
C ASN A 390 7.37 10.68 -13.56
N VAL A 391 7.13 11.97 -13.32
CA VAL A 391 8.03 12.89 -12.60
C VAL A 391 8.31 12.39 -11.18
N GLY A 392 9.49 12.70 -10.65
CA GLY A 392 10.05 12.08 -9.44
C GLY A 392 10.15 13.02 -8.24
N PHE A 393 9.38 14.11 -8.18
CA PHE A 393 9.52 15.07 -7.08
C PHE A 393 9.00 14.55 -5.74
N GLY A 394 9.60 15.01 -4.65
CA GLY A 394 9.24 14.61 -3.30
C GLY A 394 9.61 13.15 -3.02
N ASP A 395 8.85 12.49 -2.14
CA ASP A 395 9.04 11.07 -1.85
C ASP A 395 8.46 10.18 -2.97
N SER A 396 8.98 10.36 -4.19
CA SER A 396 8.55 9.64 -5.39
C SER A 396 9.73 9.26 -6.27
N GLY A 397 9.66 8.08 -6.88
CA GLY A 397 10.60 7.66 -7.92
C GLY A 397 10.03 7.87 -9.33
N HIS A 398 10.88 7.80 -10.35
CA HIS A 398 10.43 7.63 -11.74
C HIS A 398 9.94 6.20 -11.94
N GLY A 399 8.65 6.04 -12.18
CA GLY A 399 7.99 4.76 -12.44
C GLY A 399 6.91 4.91 -13.49
N THR A 400 5.97 3.99 -13.54
CA THR A 400 4.78 4.07 -14.39
C THR A 400 3.56 4.48 -13.57
N ILE A 401 2.51 4.95 -14.25
CA ILE A 401 1.18 5.02 -13.63
C ILE A 401 0.76 3.64 -13.10
N PRO A 402 0.00 3.57 -12.00
CA PRO A 402 -0.56 2.32 -11.52
C PRO A 402 -1.67 1.86 -12.48
N PHE A 403 -1.38 0.85 -13.30
CA PHE A 403 -2.32 0.31 -14.29
C PHE A 403 -3.61 -0.24 -13.63
N GLU A 404 -3.53 -0.61 -12.35
CA GLU A 404 -4.67 -1.01 -11.53
C GLU A 404 -5.79 0.04 -11.50
N ASN A 405 -5.46 1.34 -11.54
CA ASN A 405 -6.49 2.38 -11.59
C ASN A 405 -7.40 2.22 -12.83
N PHE A 406 -6.81 1.86 -13.97
CA PHE A 406 -7.57 1.67 -15.20
C PHE A 406 -8.31 0.34 -15.20
N GLU A 407 -7.70 -0.74 -14.72
CA GLU A 407 -8.38 -2.03 -14.59
C GLU A 407 -9.65 -1.92 -13.72
N LEU A 408 -9.59 -1.17 -12.60
CA LEU A 408 -10.76 -0.97 -11.73
C LEU A 408 -11.83 -0.07 -12.35
N LEU A 409 -11.44 1.01 -13.04
CA LEU A 409 -12.39 1.85 -13.78
C LEU A 409 -13.05 1.08 -14.93
N ILE A 410 -12.27 0.29 -15.67
CA ILE A 410 -12.76 -0.60 -16.74
C ILE A 410 -13.76 -1.60 -16.16
N SER A 411 -13.46 -2.21 -15.02
CA SER A 411 -14.38 -3.12 -14.32
C SER A 411 -15.73 -2.47 -13.99
N ASN A 412 -15.71 -1.26 -13.41
CA ASN A 412 -16.94 -0.51 -13.15
C ASN A 412 -17.70 -0.16 -14.44
N TYR A 413 -17.01 0.33 -15.48
CA TYR A 413 -17.64 0.68 -16.75
C TYR A 413 -18.25 -0.52 -17.45
N HIS A 414 -17.57 -1.66 -17.41
CA HIS A 414 -18.05 -2.93 -17.93
C HIS A 414 -19.35 -3.34 -17.22
N LYS A 415 -19.32 -3.37 -15.88
CA LYS A 415 -20.48 -3.73 -15.04
C LYS A 415 -21.73 -2.89 -15.32
N TYR A 416 -21.55 -1.59 -15.59
CA TYR A 416 -22.67 -0.65 -15.82
C TYR A 416 -22.84 -0.21 -17.29
N GLY A 417 -22.23 -0.91 -18.24
CA GLY A 417 -22.44 -0.68 -19.68
C GLY A 417 -21.94 0.67 -20.22
N SER A 418 -20.93 1.28 -19.59
CA SER A 418 -20.29 2.53 -20.04
C SER A 418 -19.27 2.29 -21.16
N ILE A 419 -19.72 1.69 -22.26
CA ILE A 419 -18.90 1.16 -23.37
C ILE A 419 -17.89 2.18 -23.92
N SER A 420 -18.27 3.46 -24.05
CA SER A 420 -17.37 4.49 -24.58
C SER A 420 -16.19 4.76 -23.65
N LYS A 421 -16.42 4.78 -22.33
CA LYS A 421 -15.36 4.96 -21.33
C LYS A 421 -14.50 3.70 -21.18
N GLU A 422 -15.11 2.53 -21.28
CA GLU A 422 -14.40 1.24 -21.27
C GLU A 422 -13.42 1.13 -22.45
N LYS A 423 -13.89 1.41 -23.67
CA LYS A 423 -13.05 1.45 -24.89
C LYS A 423 -11.94 2.48 -24.80
N LEU A 424 -12.25 3.64 -24.22
CA LEU A 424 -11.28 4.69 -23.99
C LEU A 424 -10.11 4.19 -23.12
N LEU A 425 -10.40 3.66 -21.93
CA LEU A 425 -9.37 3.20 -21.01
C LEU A 425 -8.63 1.95 -21.51
N SER A 426 -9.34 1.02 -22.14
CA SER A 426 -8.73 -0.15 -22.78
C SER A 426 -7.70 0.26 -23.84
N SER A 427 -8.04 1.28 -24.66
CA SER A 427 -7.12 1.82 -25.67
C SER A 427 -5.89 2.54 -25.07
N LEU A 428 -5.99 3.06 -23.84
CA LEU A 428 -4.87 3.67 -23.12
C LEU A 428 -3.94 2.63 -22.49
N LEU A 429 -4.46 1.47 -22.07
CA LEU A 429 -3.65 0.36 -21.56
C LEU A 429 -2.90 -0.37 -22.67
N GLN A 430 -3.50 -0.51 -23.86
CA GLN A 430 -2.97 -1.34 -24.94
C GLN A 430 -1.50 -1.05 -25.32
N PRO A 431 -1.02 0.21 -25.43
CA PRO A 431 0.38 0.48 -25.75
C PRO A 431 1.36 -0.02 -24.69
N TYR A 432 1.01 0.11 -23.41
CA TYR A 432 1.82 -0.39 -22.30
C TYR A 432 1.85 -1.93 -22.29
N ILE A 433 0.77 -2.57 -22.74
CA ILE A 433 0.75 -4.03 -22.92
C ILE A 433 1.64 -4.44 -24.08
N GLN A 434 1.50 -3.78 -25.24
CA GLN A 434 2.24 -4.11 -26.46
C GLN A 434 3.75 -3.91 -26.33
N ASN A 435 4.19 -2.89 -25.58
CA ASN A 435 5.61 -2.61 -25.37
C ASN A 435 6.20 -3.34 -24.13
N GLY A 436 5.39 -4.13 -23.43
CA GLY A 436 5.79 -4.94 -22.28
C GLY A 436 5.96 -4.16 -20.96
N GLN A 437 5.61 -2.86 -20.90
CA GLN A 437 5.61 -2.08 -19.65
C GLN A 437 4.51 -2.52 -18.68
N TYR A 438 3.41 -3.06 -19.21
CA TYR A 438 2.34 -3.65 -18.42
C TYR A 438 2.09 -5.09 -18.87
N LYS A 439 2.24 -6.05 -17.96
CA LYS A 439 1.74 -7.41 -18.17
C LYS A 439 0.47 -7.56 -17.35
N ARG A 440 -0.69 -7.69 -18.01
CA ARG A 440 -1.94 -8.05 -17.33
C ARG A 440 -1.72 -9.37 -16.60
N LYS A 441 -1.76 -9.30 -15.28
CA LYS A 441 -1.69 -10.43 -14.35
C LYS A 441 -2.40 -9.99 -13.08
N VAL A 442 -2.83 -10.97 -12.29
CA VAL A 442 -3.35 -10.73 -10.95
C VAL A 442 -2.36 -11.24 -9.92
N ASP A 443 -2.14 -10.44 -8.88
CA ASP A 443 -1.18 -10.70 -7.82
C ASP A 443 -1.87 -11.05 -6.49
N ASN A 444 -3.16 -10.78 -6.36
CA ASN A 444 -3.95 -11.02 -5.16
C ASN A 444 -5.42 -11.41 -5.49
N LEU A 445 -6.17 -11.83 -4.46
CA LEU A 445 -7.58 -12.23 -4.63
C LEU A 445 -8.48 -11.06 -5.02
N PHE A 446 -8.17 -9.84 -4.66
CA PHE A 446 -8.96 -8.67 -5.04
C PHE A 446 -8.93 -8.48 -6.56
N GLN A 447 -7.74 -8.43 -7.15
CA GLN A 447 -7.55 -8.31 -8.60
C GLN A 447 -8.14 -9.50 -9.37
N LEU A 448 -8.01 -10.73 -8.83
CA LEU A 448 -8.59 -11.93 -9.42
C LEU A 448 -10.12 -11.83 -9.62
N ASN A 449 -10.81 -11.20 -8.66
CA ASN A 449 -12.27 -11.09 -8.68
C ASN A 449 -12.76 -9.88 -9.48
N PHE A 450 -11.99 -8.77 -9.51
CA PHE A 450 -12.47 -7.52 -10.07
C PHE A 450 -11.90 -7.14 -11.44
N TYR A 451 -10.78 -7.70 -11.88
CA TYR A 451 -10.29 -7.40 -13.23
C TYR A 451 -11.19 -8.08 -14.28
N VAL A 452 -11.50 -7.35 -15.35
CA VAL A 452 -12.26 -7.90 -16.47
C VAL A 452 -11.44 -8.98 -17.19
N ASP A 453 -12.14 -10.00 -17.69
CA ASP A 453 -11.52 -11.13 -18.37
C ASP A 453 -10.71 -10.68 -19.59
N GLU A 454 -11.34 -9.84 -20.42
CA GLU A 454 -10.79 -9.30 -21.66
C GLU A 454 -10.96 -7.78 -21.70
N LEU A 455 -10.02 -7.09 -22.34
CA LEU A 455 -10.14 -5.66 -22.62
C LEU A 455 -10.84 -5.47 -23.97
N GLU A 456 -11.63 -4.42 -24.10
CA GLU A 456 -12.23 -4.03 -25.37
C GLU A 456 -11.15 -3.64 -26.40
N ASP A 457 -11.17 -4.25 -27.59
CA ASP A 457 -10.24 -3.90 -28.68
C ASP A 457 -10.64 -2.56 -29.31
N SER A 458 -9.75 -1.57 -29.21
CA SER A 458 -9.95 -0.27 -29.84
C SER A 458 -8.64 0.42 -30.20
N THR A 459 -8.14 0.14 -31.40
CA THR A 459 -6.98 0.83 -32.00
C THR A 459 -7.28 2.26 -32.50
N ALA A 460 -8.56 2.59 -32.70
CA ALA A 460 -9.00 3.84 -33.34
C ALA A 460 -8.97 5.10 -32.44
N VAL A 461 -8.80 4.95 -31.13
CA VAL A 461 -8.96 6.03 -30.13
C VAL A 461 -7.62 6.62 -29.64
N ARG A 462 -6.49 6.01 -30.04
CA ARG A 462 -5.15 6.24 -29.50
C ARG A 462 -4.66 7.69 -29.57
N ASP A 463 -4.65 8.30 -30.75
CA ASP A 463 -3.93 9.58 -30.94
C ASP A 463 -4.74 10.81 -30.48
N LEU A 464 -6.08 10.72 -30.46
CA LEU A 464 -6.95 11.82 -30.03
C LEU A 464 -6.96 12.02 -28.50
N VAL A 465 -6.75 10.95 -27.73
CA VAL A 465 -6.98 10.94 -26.29
C VAL A 465 -5.72 11.22 -25.49
N TYR A 466 -4.57 10.69 -25.91
CA TYR A 466 -3.29 11.01 -25.26
C TYR A 466 -3.01 12.52 -25.27
N SER A 467 -3.37 13.24 -26.35
CA SER A 467 -3.24 14.70 -26.42
C SER A 467 -4.18 15.47 -25.48
N GLY A 468 -5.28 14.85 -25.04
CA GLY A 468 -6.22 15.45 -24.09
C GLY A 468 -5.85 15.19 -22.62
N LEU A 469 -5.21 14.05 -22.33
CA LEU A 469 -4.81 13.65 -20.97
C LEU A 469 -3.42 14.17 -20.57
N MET A 470 -2.51 14.35 -21.54
CA MET A 470 -1.21 14.99 -21.35
C MET A 470 -1.21 16.34 -22.06
N THR A 471 -1.43 17.42 -21.32
CA THR A 471 -1.53 18.75 -21.92
C THR A 471 -0.13 19.36 -22.15
N PRO A 472 0.03 20.23 -23.17
CA PRO A 472 1.29 20.94 -23.43
C PRO A 472 1.75 21.79 -22.25
N THR A 473 0.80 22.34 -21.50
CA THR A 473 1.06 23.05 -20.25
C THR A 473 0.10 22.53 -19.18
N PHE A 474 0.60 22.33 -17.97
CA PHE A 474 -0.21 21.93 -16.82
C PHE A 474 0.29 22.60 -15.55
N TYR A 475 -0.64 22.99 -14.67
CA TYR A 475 -0.32 23.62 -13.38
C TYR A 475 -1.20 23.01 -12.30
N ALA A 476 -0.60 22.48 -11.25
CA ALA A 476 -1.27 21.96 -10.06
C ALA A 476 -0.84 22.78 -8.83
N PRO A 477 -1.65 23.78 -8.41
CA PRO A 477 -1.27 24.71 -7.36
C PRO A 477 -1.10 24.04 -5.99
N ASN A 478 -1.90 23.03 -5.68
CA ASN A 478 -1.90 22.33 -4.40
C ASN A 478 -0.68 21.42 -4.16
N VAL A 479 0.19 21.28 -5.16
CA VAL A 479 1.54 20.67 -5.05
C VAL A 479 2.63 21.58 -5.64
N SER A 480 2.29 22.83 -5.97
CA SER A 480 3.19 23.80 -6.62
C SER A 480 3.91 23.25 -7.87
N MET A 481 3.25 22.37 -8.65
CA MET A 481 3.83 21.76 -9.84
C MET A 481 3.40 22.52 -11.10
N PHE A 482 4.35 22.78 -11.98
CA PHE A 482 4.13 23.32 -13.31
C PHE A 482 4.91 22.50 -14.34
N VAL A 483 4.25 22.14 -15.44
CA VAL A 483 4.83 21.33 -16.51
C VAL A 483 4.64 22.02 -17.85
N GLN A 484 5.69 21.98 -18.69
CA GLN A 484 5.60 22.32 -20.11
C GLN A 484 6.17 21.17 -20.95
N ARG A 485 5.46 20.81 -22.02
CA ARG A 485 5.80 19.74 -22.97
C ARG A 485 5.77 20.28 -24.39
N MET A 486 6.73 19.86 -25.21
CA MET A 486 6.77 20.19 -26.64
C MET A 486 7.27 18.99 -27.44
N GLY A 487 6.98 18.97 -28.74
CA GLY A 487 7.43 17.91 -29.65
C GLY A 487 6.68 16.58 -29.50
N LYS A 488 7.11 15.57 -30.27
CA LYS A 488 6.58 14.20 -30.28
C LYS A 488 7.72 13.21 -30.54
N GLY A 489 7.56 11.97 -30.08
CA GLY A 489 8.57 10.92 -30.26
C GLY A 489 9.95 11.35 -29.74
N ASP A 490 10.99 11.09 -30.51
CA ASP A 490 12.38 11.41 -30.14
C ASP A 490 12.66 12.92 -30.01
N GLN A 491 11.80 13.77 -30.58
CA GLN A 491 11.89 15.23 -30.47
C GLN A 491 11.10 15.79 -29.29
N ALA A 492 10.49 14.92 -28.47
CA ALA A 492 9.72 15.36 -27.33
C ALA A 492 10.64 15.90 -26.23
N THR A 493 10.27 17.05 -25.68
CA THR A 493 10.91 17.68 -24.54
C THR A 493 9.88 18.01 -23.48
N MET A 494 10.33 18.01 -22.23
CA MET A 494 9.50 18.43 -21.10
C MET A 494 10.37 19.11 -20.03
N VAL A 495 9.80 20.13 -19.41
CA VAL A 495 10.29 20.68 -18.13
C VAL A 495 9.18 20.53 -17.10
N SER A 496 9.52 19.96 -15.94
CA SER A 496 8.68 19.94 -14.74
C SER A 496 9.35 20.81 -13.71
N THR A 497 8.66 21.82 -13.19
CA THR A 497 9.13 22.63 -12.06
C THR A 497 8.18 22.44 -10.89
N VAL A 498 8.74 22.27 -9.70
CA VAL A 498 7.94 22.06 -8.49
C VAL A 498 8.47 22.89 -7.34
N GLY A 499 7.55 23.45 -6.54
CA GLY A 499 7.88 24.07 -5.26
C GLY A 499 7.95 23.05 -4.11
N SER A 500 7.86 23.53 -2.88
CA SER A 500 7.84 22.68 -1.67
C SER A 500 6.47 22.67 -0.97
N TYR A 501 5.37 22.82 -1.72
CA TYR A 501 4.01 22.81 -1.17
C TYR A 501 3.37 21.42 -1.27
N GLY A 502 2.52 21.08 -0.29
CA GLY A 502 1.94 19.74 -0.16
C GLY A 502 2.72 18.85 0.81
N ASN A 503 2.19 17.67 1.10
CA ASN A 503 2.83 16.68 1.97
C ASN A 503 3.72 15.71 1.15
N HIS A 504 4.67 15.03 1.80
CA HIS A 504 5.71 14.23 1.12
C HIS A 504 6.49 14.99 0.03
N ALA A 505 6.55 16.33 0.15
CA ALA A 505 7.34 17.21 -0.71
C ALA A 505 8.73 17.45 -0.09
N HIS A 506 9.73 17.66 -0.94
CA HIS A 506 11.08 18.00 -0.47
C HIS A 506 11.25 19.51 -0.34
N THR A 507 12.08 19.92 0.63
CA THR A 507 12.47 21.32 0.84
C THR A 507 13.62 21.74 -0.08
N ASN A 508 13.45 21.57 -1.39
CA ASN A 508 14.47 21.85 -2.42
C ASN A 508 14.25 23.19 -3.16
N GLY A 509 13.31 24.03 -2.72
CA GLY A 509 13.04 25.33 -3.33
C GLY A 509 12.16 25.21 -4.57
N ILE A 510 12.59 25.78 -5.70
CA ILE A 510 12.00 25.48 -7.01
C ILE A 510 12.89 24.43 -7.68
N ALA A 511 12.48 23.16 -7.59
CA ALA A 511 13.16 22.07 -8.26
C ALA A 511 12.77 22.04 -9.74
N MET A 512 13.64 21.47 -10.57
CA MET A 512 13.41 21.36 -12.01
C MET A 512 13.87 20.00 -12.52
N GLU A 513 12.97 19.29 -13.19
CA GLU A 513 13.30 18.11 -13.98
C GLU A 513 13.22 18.41 -15.48
N LEU A 514 14.23 17.96 -16.22
CA LEU A 514 14.33 18.15 -17.66
C LEU A 514 14.28 16.80 -18.38
N TYR A 515 13.52 16.73 -19.46
CA TYR A 515 13.44 15.58 -20.35
C TYR A 515 13.73 16.01 -21.79
N ALA A 516 14.63 15.29 -22.45
CA ALA A 516 14.87 15.39 -23.89
C ALA A 516 15.59 14.13 -24.39
N ASN A 517 15.47 13.85 -25.70
CA ASN A 517 16.14 12.72 -26.36
C ASN A 517 15.86 11.35 -25.68
N ASN A 518 14.64 11.14 -25.20
CA ASN A 518 14.22 9.94 -24.47
C ASN A 518 14.90 9.72 -23.10
N TYR A 519 15.50 10.74 -22.50
CA TYR A 519 16.10 10.68 -21.17
C TYR A 519 15.62 11.80 -20.25
N VAL A 520 15.52 11.49 -18.96
CA VAL A 520 15.48 12.50 -17.89
C VAL A 520 16.92 12.98 -17.67
N LEU A 521 17.20 14.24 -18.00
CA LEU A 521 18.54 14.85 -18.00
C LEU A 521 18.91 15.48 -16.65
N ALA A 522 17.92 15.94 -15.90
CA ALA A 522 18.09 16.55 -14.59
C ALA A 522 17.09 15.92 -13.61
N PRO A 523 17.30 14.67 -13.15
CA PRO A 523 16.36 14.01 -12.25
C PRO A 523 16.35 14.68 -10.86
N ASP A 524 15.18 14.77 -10.23
CA ASP A 524 15.10 15.10 -8.80
C ASP A 524 15.66 13.94 -7.97
N MET A 525 16.25 14.25 -6.81
CA MET A 525 16.77 13.22 -5.91
C MET A 525 15.65 12.62 -5.08
N VAL A 526 15.26 11.40 -5.45
CA VAL A 526 14.21 10.60 -4.79
C VAL A 526 14.46 10.48 -3.28
N GLY A 527 13.38 10.58 -2.49
CA GLY A 527 13.41 10.40 -1.03
C GLY A 527 14.12 9.09 -0.64
N VAL A 528 15.08 9.19 0.28
CA VAL A 528 15.90 8.05 0.71
C VAL A 528 15.15 7.25 1.78
N GLU A 529 14.13 6.50 1.36
CA GLU A 529 13.75 5.27 2.04
C GLU A 529 14.24 4.11 1.17
N VAL A 530 15.38 3.53 1.56
CA VAL A 530 16.00 2.29 1.03
C VAL A 530 16.72 2.36 -0.33
N THR A 531 16.48 3.33 -1.21
CA THR A 531 17.15 3.39 -2.55
C THR A 531 18.57 3.96 -2.54
N GLY A 532 18.89 4.88 -1.63
CA GLY A 532 20.21 5.53 -1.57
C GLY A 532 21.38 4.56 -1.34
N ALA A 533 21.17 3.55 -0.49
CA ALA A 533 22.18 2.54 -0.20
C ALA A 533 22.39 1.56 -1.38
N LEU A 534 21.35 1.33 -2.19
CA LEU A 534 21.39 0.43 -3.35
C LEU A 534 22.07 1.08 -4.56
N ILE A 535 21.89 2.39 -4.76
CA ILE A 535 22.59 3.13 -5.83
C ILE A 535 24.07 3.25 -5.48
N LEU A 536 24.44 3.60 -4.24
CA LEU A 536 25.84 3.61 -3.81
C LEU A 536 26.46 2.20 -3.81
N ARG A 537 25.72 1.14 -3.43
CA ARG A 537 26.21 -0.25 -3.57
C ARG A 537 26.37 -0.68 -5.02
N ASN A 538 25.44 -0.34 -5.91
CA ASN A 538 25.55 -0.71 -7.33
C ASN A 538 26.65 0.07 -8.04
N ILE A 539 26.86 1.35 -7.70
CA ILE A 539 28.00 2.12 -8.18
C ILE A 539 29.31 1.52 -7.63
N MET A 540 29.38 1.19 -6.33
CA MET A 540 30.58 0.58 -5.74
C MET A 540 30.83 -0.87 -6.21
N GLN A 541 29.80 -1.66 -6.54
CA GLN A 541 29.94 -3.02 -7.07
C GLN A 541 30.26 -3.04 -8.57
N ARG A 542 29.76 -2.07 -9.35
CA ARG A 542 30.11 -1.91 -10.77
C ARG A 542 31.47 -1.24 -10.97
N CYS A 543 31.92 -0.41 -10.04
CA CYS A 543 33.27 0.18 -10.04
C CYS A 543 34.34 -0.75 -9.42
N ARG A 544 34.33 -2.05 -9.77
CA ARG A 544 35.53 -2.90 -9.63
C ARG A 544 36.56 -2.55 -10.70
N LEU A 545 37.06 -1.32 -10.67
CA LEU A 545 38.33 -0.95 -11.27
C LEU A 545 39.30 -0.77 -10.12
N ILE A 546 40.39 -1.54 -10.14
CA ILE A 546 41.47 -1.47 -9.15
C ILE A 546 42.12 -0.08 -9.33
N ILE A 547 41.71 0.89 -8.52
CA ILE A 547 42.36 2.20 -8.45
C ILE A 547 43.46 2.11 -7.38
N PRO A 548 44.75 2.37 -7.70
CA PRO A 548 45.82 2.33 -6.73
C PRO A 548 45.58 3.30 -5.57
N TRP A 549 45.87 2.88 -4.34
CA TRP A 549 45.59 3.61 -3.10
C TRP A 549 46.11 5.07 -3.10
N TRP A 550 47.19 5.35 -3.82
CA TRP A 550 47.76 6.70 -3.99
C TRP A 550 46.87 7.66 -4.81
N TRP A 551 46.02 7.16 -5.70
CA TRP A 551 45.06 7.99 -6.45
C TRP A 551 43.89 8.45 -5.58
N MET A 552 43.41 7.60 -4.66
CA MET A 552 42.40 8.00 -3.67
C MET A 552 42.92 9.08 -2.72
N VAL A 553 44.17 8.97 -2.28
CA VAL A 553 44.79 10.00 -1.41
C VAL A 553 44.87 11.35 -2.13
N ASN A 554 45.29 11.37 -3.39
CA ASN A 554 45.35 12.61 -4.18
C ASN A 554 43.95 13.20 -4.48
N LEU A 555 42.94 12.36 -4.69
CA LEU A 555 41.55 12.81 -4.88
C LEU A 555 40.97 13.42 -3.60
N ILE A 556 41.23 12.80 -2.45
CA ILE A 556 40.80 13.33 -1.14
C ILE A 556 41.51 14.66 -0.85
N ILE A 557 42.82 14.77 -1.13
CA ILE A 557 43.56 16.03 -0.99
C ILE A 557 42.98 17.11 -1.92
N ALA A 558 42.67 16.78 -3.18
CA ALA A 558 42.08 17.73 -4.13
C ALA A 558 40.69 18.21 -3.68
N ILE A 559 39.86 17.31 -3.12
CA ILE A 559 38.54 17.66 -2.58
C ILE A 559 38.69 18.53 -1.33
N CYS A 560 39.61 18.21 -0.41
CA CYS A 560 39.87 19.03 0.76
C CYS A 560 40.38 20.43 0.39
N VAL A 561 41.26 20.54 -0.61
CA VAL A 561 41.77 21.84 -1.10
C VAL A 561 40.67 22.64 -1.79
N ALA A 562 39.80 22.00 -2.58
CA ALA A 562 38.64 22.65 -3.19
C ALA A 562 37.65 23.14 -2.13
N PHE A 563 37.42 22.36 -1.07
CA PHE A 563 36.53 22.74 0.02
C PHE A 563 37.10 23.93 0.83
N ILE A 564 38.41 23.94 1.09
CA ILE A 564 39.10 25.07 1.74
C ILE A 564 39.03 26.33 0.86
N LEU A 565 39.20 26.21 -0.46
CA LEU A 565 39.08 27.32 -1.42
C LEU A 565 37.65 27.88 -1.49
N ILE A 566 36.64 27.02 -1.49
CA ILE A 566 35.22 27.44 -1.50
C ILE A 566 34.86 28.14 -0.19
N VAL A 567 35.30 27.59 0.95
CA VAL A 567 35.10 28.21 2.27
C VAL A 567 35.82 29.56 2.35
N TRP A 568 37.01 29.70 1.76
CA TRP A 568 37.74 30.97 1.72
C TRP A 568 37.06 32.01 0.83
N ILE A 569 36.52 31.61 -0.33
CA ILE A 569 35.76 32.48 -1.25
C ILE A 569 34.45 32.98 -0.60
N ILE A 570 33.81 32.17 0.25
CA ILE A 570 32.54 32.52 0.90
C ILE A 570 32.74 33.50 2.08
N ILE A 571 33.91 33.49 2.74
CA ILE A 571 34.11 34.22 4.01
C ILE A 571 34.78 35.60 3.84
N THR A 572 35.46 35.89 2.72
CA THR A 572 36.12 37.19 2.51
C THR A 572 35.39 38.09 1.50
N PRO A 573 34.93 39.29 1.88
CA PRO A 573 34.39 40.26 0.92
C PRO A 573 35.52 41.10 0.33
N CYS A 574 35.81 40.97 -0.98
CA CYS A 574 36.66 41.94 -1.69
C CYS A 574 36.45 41.95 -3.21
N PRO A 575 36.70 43.11 -3.87
CA PRO A 575 36.01 43.54 -5.09
C PRO A 575 36.56 42.97 -6.40
N GLU A 576 35.69 43.03 -7.42
CA GLU A 576 35.67 42.35 -8.74
C GLU A 576 36.93 42.37 -9.64
N ASN A 577 38.07 42.96 -9.25
CA ASN A 577 39.21 43.14 -10.17
C ASN A 577 40.47 42.30 -9.88
N TYR A 578 40.42 41.33 -8.96
CA TYR A 578 41.58 40.45 -8.68
C TYR A 578 41.51 39.06 -9.33
N ILE A 579 40.31 38.52 -9.57
CA ILE A 579 40.12 37.16 -10.11
C ILE A 579 40.59 37.05 -11.57
N LEU A 580 40.37 38.10 -12.39
CA LEU A 580 40.82 38.14 -13.79
C LEU A 580 42.36 38.21 -13.96
N ARG A 581 43.11 38.62 -12.91
CA ARG A 581 44.58 38.60 -12.92
C ARG A 581 45.17 37.26 -12.48
N LEU A 582 44.50 36.50 -11.61
CA LEU A 582 44.95 35.17 -11.18
C LEU A 582 44.74 34.10 -12.28
N ILE A 583 43.64 34.18 -13.04
CA ILE A 583 43.35 33.23 -14.13
C ILE A 583 44.37 33.35 -15.29
N ARG A 584 44.94 34.54 -15.54
CA ARG A 584 45.97 34.72 -16.59
C ARG A 584 47.38 34.25 -16.21
N CYS A 585 47.68 34.02 -14.93
CA CYS A 585 49.02 33.58 -14.49
C CYS A 585 49.18 32.06 -14.33
N HIS A 586 48.11 31.26 -14.40
CA HIS A 586 48.19 29.80 -14.18
C HIS A 586 48.03 28.92 -15.43
N PHE A 587 47.76 29.49 -16.61
CA PHE A 587 47.58 28.71 -17.86
C PHE A 587 48.82 28.66 -18.77
N VAL A 588 50.01 29.01 -18.26
CA VAL A 588 51.28 28.81 -18.98
C VAL A 588 52.22 27.94 -18.16
N ARG A 589 51.93 26.63 -18.08
CA ARG A 589 52.90 25.53 -18.03
C ARG A 589 52.17 24.18 -17.93
N PHE A 590 52.76 23.18 -18.60
CA PHE A 590 52.30 21.80 -18.90
C PHE A 590 51.32 21.69 -20.09
N ARG A 591 51.59 21.06 -21.25
CA ARG A 591 52.70 20.23 -21.79
C ARG A 591 53.37 19.27 -20.82
N LEU A 592 52.67 18.19 -20.47
CA LEU A 592 52.94 16.82 -20.93
C LEU A 592 51.68 15.98 -20.71
#